data_AF-A0A1X7SF61-F1
#
_entry.id   AF-A0A1X7SF61-F1
#
_cell.length_a   1.000
_cell.length_b   1.000
_cell.length_c   1.000
_cell.angle_alpha   90.00
_cell.angle_beta   90.00
_cell.angle_gamma   90.00
#
_symmetry.space_group_name_H-M   'P 1'
#
loop_
_entity.id
_entity.type
_entity.pdbx_description
1 polymer ?
#
loop_
_entity_poly.entity_id
_entity_poly.type
_entity_poly.pdbx_seq_one_letter_code
_entity_poly.pdbx_strand_id
1 'polypeptide(L)'
;IKLTASFAASQSIESTQSYSASPSVESTQSTYASPSIEPNQSFSASPNAESTPSIYASPSIKSTQSYSASPNVETTASFAASPSIESTQSFSASTNTEMTQLISASSSIESTQSYSASPSVESTPSIYASPSIQSTQSLSASP
;
A
#
# COMPACT_ATOMS: atom_id res chain seq x y z
N ILE A 1 17.90 -3.50 -5.43
CA ILE A 1 18.11 -3.40 -3.97
C ILE A 1 17.00 -4.20 -3.32
N LYS A 2 17.34 -5.10 -2.39
CA LYS A 2 16.36 -5.83 -1.59
C LYS A 2 16.28 -5.19 -0.22
N LEU A 3 15.08 -4.83 0.22
CA LEU A 3 14.79 -4.21 1.50
C LEU A 3 13.86 -5.14 2.26
N THR A 4 14.23 -5.45 3.50
CA THR A 4 13.36 -6.19 4.41
C THR A 4 13.38 -5.49 5.74
N ALA A 5 12.21 -5.09 6.22
CA ALA A 5 12.06 -4.44 7.52
C ALA A 5 10.87 -5.02 8.26
N SER A 6 11.02 -5.15 9.58
CA SER A 6 9.92 -5.48 10.47
C SER A 6 10.00 -4.57 11.68
N PHE A 7 8.90 -3.90 11.97
CA PHE A 7 8.79 -2.97 13.08
C PHE A 7 7.61 -3.37 13.96
N ALA A 8 7.84 -3.42 15.27
CA ALA A 8 6.82 -3.68 16.26
C ALA A 8 6.96 -2.67 17.42
N ALA A 9 5.88 -1.98 17.76
CA ALA A 9 5.86 -1.11 18.93
C ALA A 9 4.58 -1.30 19.76
N SER A 10 4.71 -1.11 21.06
CA SER A 10 3.58 -0.97 22.00
C SER A 10 3.17 0.49 22.19
N GLN A 11 3.55 1.34 21.23
CA GLN A 11 3.23 2.77 21.16
C GLN A 11 2.74 3.07 19.74
N SER A 12 2.10 4.23 19.55
CA SER A 12 1.72 4.68 18.22
C SER A 12 2.94 4.89 17.34
N ILE A 13 2.79 4.57 16.05
CA ILE A 13 3.81 4.83 15.04
C ILE A 13 3.29 5.91 14.11
N GLU A 14 4.06 6.97 13.98
CA GLU A 14 3.97 7.90 12.87
C GLU A 14 5.29 7.81 12.11
N SER A 15 5.23 7.48 10.81
CA SER A 15 6.46 7.32 10.04
C SER A 15 6.29 7.82 8.62
N THR A 16 7.29 8.54 8.14
CA THR A 16 7.42 8.90 6.73
C THR A 16 8.65 8.21 6.17
N GLN A 17 8.47 7.43 5.12
CA GLN A 17 9.55 6.70 4.47
C GLN A 17 9.53 6.97 2.97
N SER A 18 10.69 7.27 2.40
CA SER A 18 10.86 7.39 0.95
C SER A 18 12.02 6.52 0.51
N TYR A 19 11.76 5.65 -0.46
CA TYR A 19 12.74 4.76 -1.03
C TYR A 19 12.87 5.07 -2.52
N SER A 20 14.10 5.34 -2.95
CA SER A 20 14.44 5.45 -4.36
C SER A 20 15.62 4.55 -4.68
N ALA A 21 15.56 3.84 -5.80
CA ALA A 21 16.71 3.08 -6.28
C ALA A 21 16.81 3.01 -7.80
N SER A 22 18.04 2.85 -8.25
CA SER A 22 18.40 2.41 -9.60
C SER A 22 19.50 1.35 -9.45
N PRO A 23 19.34 0.10 -9.91
CA PRO A 23 18.31 -0.39 -10.83
C PRO A 23 16.95 -0.70 -10.15
N SER A 24 16.66 -1.92 -9.71
CA SER A 24 15.30 -2.26 -9.20
C SER A 24 15.20 -2.17 -7.67
N VAL A 25 13.98 -2.13 -7.13
CA VAL A 25 13.67 -2.36 -5.69
C VAL A 25 12.77 -3.57 -5.53
N GLU A 26 13.11 -4.42 -4.57
CA GLU A 26 12.22 -5.43 -3.98
C GLU A 26 12.11 -5.12 -2.48
N SER A 27 10.92 -4.87 -1.98
CA SER A 27 10.67 -4.45 -0.60
C SER A 27 9.66 -5.34 0.10
N THR A 28 10.00 -5.81 1.30
CA THR A 28 9.07 -6.49 2.22
C THR A 28 9.09 -5.75 3.53
N GLN A 29 7.92 -5.24 3.94
CA GLN A 29 7.80 -4.49 5.19
C GLN A 29 6.65 -5.03 6.02
N SER A 30 6.89 -5.23 7.31
CA SER A 30 5.84 -5.56 8.27
C SER A 30 5.85 -4.54 9.40
N THR A 31 4.72 -3.91 9.66
CA THR A 31 4.57 -2.94 10.76
C THR A 31 3.44 -3.37 11.66
N TYR A 32 3.74 -3.54 12.94
CA TYR A 32 2.78 -3.81 14.00
C TYR A 32 2.84 -2.70 15.04
N ALA A 33 1.69 -2.15 15.42
CA ALA A 33 1.62 -1.23 16.54
C ALA A 33 0.32 -1.32 17.30
N SER A 34 0.39 -0.96 18.57
CA SER A 34 -0.76 -0.58 19.36
C SER A 34 -0.37 0.65 20.19
N PRO A 35 -1.10 1.78 20.15
CA PRO A 35 -2.43 1.90 19.57
C PRO A 35 -2.48 2.06 18.04
N SER A 36 -1.91 3.10 17.44
CA SER A 36 -2.19 3.43 16.02
C SER A 36 -0.96 3.35 15.12
N ILE A 37 -1.19 3.23 13.81
CA ILE A 37 -0.16 3.41 12.78
C ILE A 37 -0.61 4.46 11.77
N GLU A 38 0.26 5.45 11.54
CA GLU A 38 0.09 6.50 10.53
C GLU A 38 1.29 6.53 9.57
N PRO A 39 1.40 5.57 8.62
CA PRO A 39 2.52 5.55 7.69
C PRO A 39 2.24 6.39 6.44
N ASN A 40 3.23 7.18 6.05
CA ASN A 40 3.31 7.83 4.75
C ASN A 40 4.52 7.27 3.99
N GLN A 41 4.26 6.51 2.93
CA GLN A 41 5.31 5.79 2.20
C GLN A 41 5.34 6.16 0.74
N SER A 42 6.53 6.42 0.22
CA SER A 42 6.77 6.61 -1.21
C SER A 42 7.89 5.69 -1.69
N PHE A 43 7.62 4.94 -2.74
CA PHE A 43 8.57 4.05 -3.39
C PHE A 43 8.73 4.47 -4.85
N SER A 44 9.98 4.61 -5.29
CA SER A 44 10.33 4.88 -6.68
C SER A 44 11.49 4.00 -7.11
N ALA A 45 11.39 3.38 -8.29
CA ALA A 45 12.50 2.60 -8.82
C ALA A 45 12.60 2.68 -10.34
N SER A 46 13.80 2.45 -10.87
CA SER A 46 14.00 2.25 -12.31
C SER A 46 15.10 1.23 -12.56
N PRO A 47 14.78 -0.01 -13.01
CA PRO A 47 13.56 -0.30 -13.78
C PRO A 47 12.30 -0.64 -12.96
N ASN A 48 12.35 -1.60 -12.04
CA ASN A 48 11.13 -2.17 -11.45
C ASN A 48 11.00 -1.91 -9.95
N ALA A 49 9.77 -1.77 -9.47
CA ALA A 49 9.42 -1.74 -8.05
C ALA A 49 8.49 -2.91 -7.69
N GLU A 50 8.96 -3.79 -6.81
CA GLU A 50 8.18 -4.86 -6.20
C GLU A 50 8.02 -4.59 -4.70
N SER A 51 6.80 -4.66 -4.18
CA SER A 51 6.54 -4.32 -2.78
C SER A 51 5.50 -5.23 -2.11
N THR A 52 5.80 -5.62 -0.86
CA THR A 52 4.97 -6.50 -0.04
C THR A 52 4.74 -5.95 1.37
N PRO A 53 4.03 -4.81 1.52
CA PRO A 53 3.74 -4.23 2.83
C PRO A 53 2.63 -4.99 3.58
N SER A 54 2.84 -5.21 4.87
CA SER A 54 1.84 -5.71 5.82
C SER A 54 1.75 -4.79 7.02
N ILE A 55 0.57 -4.23 7.29
CA ILE A 55 0.38 -3.26 8.38
C ILE A 55 -0.76 -3.76 9.27
N TYR A 56 -0.45 -3.93 10.56
CA TYR A 56 -1.43 -4.29 11.59
C TYR A 56 -1.43 -3.26 12.70
N ALA A 57 -2.60 -2.72 13.04
CA ALA A 57 -2.75 -1.82 14.18
C ALA A 57 -3.99 -2.13 15.02
N SER A 58 -3.97 -1.78 16.29
CA SER A 58 -5.18 -1.73 17.11
C SER A 58 -5.06 -0.58 18.12
N PRO A 59 -5.84 0.51 17.98
CA PRO A 59 -7.10 0.56 17.26
C PRO A 59 -7.07 0.77 15.73
N SER A 60 -6.26 1.68 15.20
CA SER A 60 -6.52 2.22 13.86
C SER A 60 -5.29 2.34 12.96
N ILE A 61 -5.53 2.29 11.65
CA ILE A 61 -4.56 2.61 10.59
C ILE A 61 -5.03 3.85 9.84
N LYS A 62 -4.13 4.83 9.63
CA LYS A 62 -4.29 5.93 8.66
C LYS A 62 -3.09 5.98 7.72
N SER A 63 -3.24 5.48 6.49
CA SER A 63 -2.09 5.25 5.59
C SER A 63 -2.18 6.05 4.30
N THR A 64 -1.03 6.57 3.85
CA THR A 64 -0.84 7.09 2.49
C THR A 64 0.34 6.37 1.84
N GLN A 65 0.12 5.76 0.67
CA GLN A 65 1.19 5.06 -0.06
C GLN A 65 1.24 5.47 -1.53
N SER A 66 2.44 5.66 -2.05
CA SER A 66 2.68 5.92 -3.47
C SER A 66 3.80 5.04 -3.99
N TYR A 67 3.54 4.34 -5.10
CA TYR A 67 4.51 3.48 -5.77
C TYR A 67 4.66 3.92 -7.21
N SER A 68 5.90 4.14 -7.63
CA SER A 68 6.24 4.54 -8.99
C SER A 68 7.39 3.71 -9.55
N ALA A 69 7.31 3.32 -10.80
CA ALA A 69 8.44 2.72 -11.48
C ALA A 69 8.43 2.93 -12.99
N SER A 70 9.53 2.62 -13.64
CA SER A 70 9.61 2.58 -15.10
C SER A 70 10.59 1.49 -15.53
N PRO A 71 10.10 0.31 -15.97
CA PRO A 71 8.77 0.09 -16.55
C PRO A 71 7.64 -0.38 -15.64
N ASN A 72 7.90 -1.15 -14.58
CA ASN A 72 6.86 -1.95 -13.93
C ASN A 72 6.75 -1.76 -12.41
N VAL A 73 5.50 -1.73 -11.91
CA VAL A 73 5.15 -1.78 -10.50
C VAL A 73 4.36 -3.06 -10.21
N GLU A 74 4.78 -3.83 -9.21
CA GLU A 74 4.03 -4.96 -8.66
C GLU A 74 3.88 -4.80 -7.14
N THR A 75 2.67 -4.91 -6.61
CA THR A 75 2.43 -4.78 -5.16
C THR A 75 1.43 -5.77 -4.61
N THR A 76 1.79 -6.44 -3.53
CA THR A 76 0.87 -7.24 -2.70
C THR A 76 0.78 -6.66 -1.31
N ALA A 77 -0.34 -6.06 -0.94
CA ALA A 77 -0.48 -5.37 0.36
C ALA A 77 -1.56 -5.98 1.26
N SER A 78 -1.29 -6.02 2.57
CA SER A 78 -2.26 -6.43 3.58
C SER A 78 -2.36 -5.40 4.71
N PHE A 79 -3.60 -5.01 5.04
CA PHE A 79 -3.90 -4.07 6.11
C PHE A 79 -4.97 -4.65 7.03
N ALA A 80 -4.70 -4.67 8.33
CA ALA A 80 -5.63 -5.17 9.33
C ALA A 80 -5.70 -4.22 10.53
N ALA A 81 -6.89 -3.76 10.88
CA ALA A 81 -7.10 -2.95 12.07
C ALA A 81 -8.38 -3.29 12.83
N SER A 82 -8.46 -2.88 14.08
CA SER A 82 -9.68 -2.98 14.86
C SER A 82 -9.77 -1.81 15.83
N PRO A 83 -10.60 -0.77 15.56
CA PRO A 83 -11.79 -0.83 14.73
C PRO A 83 -11.68 -0.40 13.26
N SER A 84 -10.75 0.48 12.88
CA SER A 84 -10.89 1.24 11.63
C SER A 84 -9.63 1.40 10.78
N ILE A 85 -9.83 1.54 9.46
CA ILE A 85 -8.79 1.85 8.48
C ILE A 85 -9.22 3.05 7.62
N GLU A 86 -8.34 4.03 7.47
CA GLU A 86 -8.38 5.08 6.45
C GLU A 86 -7.14 4.94 5.56
N SER A 87 -7.28 4.79 4.24
CA SER A 87 -6.14 4.55 3.36
C SER A 87 -6.27 5.21 1.99
N THR A 88 -5.23 5.95 1.59
CA THR A 88 -5.09 6.49 0.23
C THR A 88 -3.86 5.89 -0.45
N GLN A 89 -4.01 5.40 -1.68
CA GLN A 89 -2.92 4.74 -2.39
C GLN A 89 -2.88 5.08 -3.87
N SER A 90 -1.67 5.21 -4.41
CA SER A 90 -1.43 5.53 -5.82
C SER A 90 -0.30 4.68 -6.39
N PHE A 91 -0.52 4.11 -7.57
CA PHE A 91 0.41 3.24 -8.27
C PHE A 91 0.59 3.73 -9.70
N SER A 92 1.83 3.92 -10.13
CA SER A 92 2.12 4.44 -11.46
C SER A 92 3.33 3.74 -12.08
N ALA A 93 3.17 3.24 -13.30
CA ALA A 93 4.25 2.64 -14.05
C ALA A 93 4.23 3.13 -15.50
N SER A 94 5.37 3.14 -16.18
CA SER A 94 5.34 3.47 -17.62
C SER A 94 4.72 2.36 -18.46
N THR A 95 4.71 1.10 -17.98
CA THR A 95 4.27 -0.06 -18.77
C THR A 95 3.21 -0.90 -18.08
N ASN A 96 3.53 -1.56 -16.96
CA ASN A 96 2.59 -2.43 -16.26
C ASN A 96 2.48 -2.07 -14.77
N THR A 97 1.26 -2.02 -14.26
CA THR A 97 0.96 -1.97 -12.83
C THR A 97 0.12 -3.17 -12.44
N GLU A 98 0.64 -4.04 -11.58
CA GLU A 98 -0.06 -5.20 -11.01
C GLU A 98 -0.22 -5.05 -9.51
N MET A 99 -1.42 -5.32 -9.00
CA MET A 99 -1.69 -5.14 -7.58
C MET A 99 -2.72 -6.12 -7.00
N THR A 100 -2.36 -6.69 -5.86
CA THR A 100 -3.26 -7.50 -5.02
C THR A 100 -3.38 -6.90 -3.63
N GLN A 101 -4.61 -6.78 -3.12
CA GLN A 101 -4.84 -6.18 -1.81
C GLN A 101 -5.85 -6.88 -0.94
N LEU A 102 -5.53 -6.92 0.35
CA LEU A 102 -6.44 -7.34 1.40
C LEU A 102 -6.52 -6.25 2.48
N ILE A 103 -7.71 -5.70 2.71
CA ILE A 103 -7.98 -4.71 3.75
C ILE A 103 -9.08 -5.24 4.65
N SER A 104 -8.81 -5.36 5.95
CA SER A 104 -9.77 -5.85 6.94
C SER A 104 -9.84 -4.93 8.15
N ALA A 105 -11.05 -4.50 8.51
CA ALA A 105 -11.30 -3.77 9.74
C ALA A 105 -12.51 -4.35 10.47
N SER A 106 -12.51 -4.32 11.81
CA SER A 106 -13.66 -4.83 12.56
C SER A 106 -14.89 -3.93 12.49
N SER A 107 -14.76 -2.66 12.07
CA SER A 107 -15.88 -1.71 12.05
C SER A 107 -16.00 -0.93 10.74
N SER A 108 -15.00 -0.14 10.37
CA SER A 108 -15.12 0.78 9.23
C SER A 108 -13.86 0.82 8.38
N ILE A 109 -14.05 0.90 7.06
CA ILE A 109 -12.97 1.15 6.09
C ILE A 109 -13.35 2.36 5.23
N GLU A 110 -12.44 3.31 5.12
CA GLU A 110 -12.44 4.35 4.08
C GLU A 110 -11.18 4.19 3.21
N SER A 111 -11.34 3.95 1.91
CA SER A 111 -10.22 3.73 1.00
C SER A 111 -10.36 4.44 -0.34
N THR A 112 -9.25 5.01 -0.81
CA THR A 112 -9.13 5.60 -2.16
C THR A 112 -7.91 5.03 -2.84
N GLN A 113 -8.08 4.50 -4.05
CA GLN A 113 -7.02 3.85 -4.82
C GLN A 113 -6.96 4.38 -6.25
N SER A 114 -5.75 4.64 -6.74
CA SER A 114 -5.49 5.10 -8.11
C SER A 114 -4.35 4.34 -8.76
N TYR A 115 -4.54 3.97 -10.02
CA TYR A 115 -3.60 3.13 -10.77
C TYR A 115 -3.45 3.68 -12.19
N SER A 116 -2.21 3.79 -12.66
CA SER A 116 -1.92 4.27 -14.01
C SER A 116 -0.79 3.49 -14.65
N ALA A 117 -0.97 2.99 -15.86
CA ALA A 117 0.16 2.52 -16.68
C ALA A 117 -0.14 2.52 -18.18
N SER A 118 0.89 2.31 -19.01
CA SER A 118 0.75 2.24 -20.47
C SER A 118 1.58 1.09 -21.06
N PRO A 119 1.01 -0.11 -21.29
CA PRO A 119 -0.38 -0.31 -21.68
C PRO A 119 -1.33 -0.94 -20.65
N SER A 120 -0.86 -1.46 -19.51
CA SER A 120 -1.66 -2.42 -18.71
C SER A 120 -1.74 -2.10 -17.23
N VAL A 121 -2.95 -2.26 -16.66
CA VAL A 121 -3.20 -2.20 -15.23
C VAL A 121 -4.04 -3.40 -14.81
N GLU A 122 -3.57 -4.16 -13.82
CA GLU A 122 -4.31 -5.24 -13.16
C GLU A 122 -4.44 -4.96 -11.65
N SER A 123 -5.66 -5.08 -11.11
CA SER A 123 -5.95 -4.81 -9.70
C SER A 123 -6.97 -5.80 -9.13
N THR A 124 -6.65 -6.41 -7.99
CA THR A 124 -7.52 -7.38 -7.29
C THR A 124 -7.67 -7.04 -5.80
N PRO A 125 -8.54 -6.06 -5.44
CA PRO A 125 -8.79 -5.70 -4.05
C PRO A 125 -9.82 -6.62 -3.37
N SER A 126 -9.58 -6.95 -2.11
CA SER A 126 -10.52 -7.62 -1.20
C SER A 126 -10.65 -6.79 0.08
N ILE A 127 -11.87 -6.30 0.38
CA ILE A 127 -12.12 -5.36 1.47
C ILE A 127 -13.24 -5.90 2.38
N TYR A 128 -12.97 -6.00 3.68
CA TYR A 128 -13.90 -6.56 4.68
C TYR A 128 -14.04 -5.65 5.90
N ALA A 129 -15.24 -5.15 6.15
CA ALA A 129 -15.60 -4.49 7.40
C ALA A 129 -17.10 -4.60 7.69
N SER A 130 -17.45 -4.47 8.97
CA SER A 130 -18.84 -4.43 9.43
C SER A 130 -18.95 -3.47 10.60
N PRO A 131 -19.71 -2.36 10.50
CA PRO A 131 -20.83 -2.18 9.59
C PRO A 131 -20.54 -1.52 8.24
N SER A 132 -19.41 -0.83 8.03
CA SER A 132 -19.28 0.09 6.89
C SER A 132 -18.01 -0.05 6.06
N ILE A 133 -18.17 0.11 4.74
CA ILE A 133 -17.09 0.22 3.76
C ILE A 133 -17.42 1.41 2.84
N GLN A 134 -16.51 2.36 2.73
CA GLN A 134 -16.48 3.41 1.71
C GLN A 134 -15.20 3.24 0.91
N SER A 135 -15.29 2.82 -0.36
CA SER A 135 -14.11 2.56 -1.19
C SER A 135 -14.29 3.16 -2.58
N THR A 136 -13.24 3.83 -3.08
CA THR A 136 -13.18 4.35 -4.44
C THR A 136 -11.93 3.84 -5.14
N GLN A 137 -12.07 3.52 -6.43
CA GLN A 137 -10.99 3.00 -7.25
C GLN A 137 -11.00 3.67 -8.63
N SER A 138 -9.82 4.05 -9.13
CA SER A 138 -9.61 4.61 -10.47
C SER A 138 -8.49 3.89 -11.20
N LEU A 139 -8.76 3.36 -12.40
CA LEU A 139 -7.79 2.68 -13.26
C LEU A 139 -7.62 3.48 -14.55
N SER A 140 -6.37 3.77 -14.93
CA SER A 140 -6.04 4.45 -16.18
C SER A 140 -5.00 3.63 -16.95
N ALA A 141 -5.37 3.20 -18.16
CA ALA A 141 -4.48 2.53 -19.08
C ALA A 141 -4.52 3.23 -20.44
N SER A 142 -3.37 3.58 -21.01
CA SER A 142 -3.29 4.12 -22.38
C SER A 142 -2.42 3.21 -23.26
N PRO A 143 -2.84 2.96 -24.52
CA PRO A 143 -2.10 2.12 -25.45
C PRO A 143 -0.71 2.66 -25.80
#